data_AF-A0A1Y1L3F8-F1
#
_entry.id   AF-A0A1Y1L3F8-F1
#
_cell.length_a   1.000
_cell.length_b   1.000
_cell.length_c   1.000
_cell.angle_alpha   90.00
_cell.angle_beta   90.00
_cell.angle_gamma   90.00
#
_symmetry.space_group_name_H-M   'P 1'
#
loop_
_entity.id
_entity.type
_entity.pdbx_description
1 polymer ?
#
loop_
_entity_poly.entity_id
_entity_poly.type
_entity_poly.pdbx_seq_one_letter_code
_entity_poly.pdbx_strand_id
1 'polypeptide(L)'
;MSIREYITRGQDPSVNVVLLEDFAAVVGVLVAGTCMGISSWTHSPIPDALGSLLVGCILGSVASFIIYTNVAALVGRSIPQENLDKINAELETDVMIRAIHDVKGIDMGNFLVRYKAELDFDGRELTRMYLDKLELTALLEEIKKFENIDQLEEFMLKHGESIVDMMGGEIDRIEMKLRVV
;
A
#
# COMPACT_ATOMS: atom_id res chain seq x y z
N MET A 1 -18.75 17.96 -15.65
CA MET A 1 -18.55 16.88 -14.67
C MET A 1 -19.71 16.92 -13.68
N SER A 2 -20.46 15.83 -13.56
CA SER A 2 -21.66 15.78 -12.69
C SER A 2 -21.24 15.63 -11.22
N ILE A 3 -21.96 16.25 -10.29
CA ILE A 3 -21.72 16.14 -8.84
C ILE A 3 -21.71 14.67 -8.40
N ARG A 4 -22.52 13.83 -9.04
CA ARG A 4 -22.51 12.37 -8.83
C ARG A 4 -21.16 11.74 -9.16
N GLU A 5 -20.55 12.19 -10.26
CA GLU A 5 -19.29 11.67 -10.75
C GLU A 5 -18.12 12.12 -9.88
N TYR A 6 -18.15 13.36 -9.36
CA TYR A 6 -17.18 13.86 -8.39
C TYR A 6 -17.25 13.12 -7.04
N ILE A 7 -18.46 12.75 -6.59
CA ILE A 7 -18.66 11.98 -5.36
C ILE A 7 -18.24 10.52 -5.52
N THR A 8 -18.48 9.90 -6.69
CA THR A 8 -18.06 8.52 -6.94
C THR A 8 -16.57 8.36 -7.28
N ARG A 9 -15.90 9.45 -7.68
CA ARG A 9 -14.53 9.41 -8.22
C ARG A 9 -13.53 10.21 -7.37
N GLY A 10 -14.03 10.97 -6.39
CA GLY A 10 -13.24 11.70 -5.41
C GLY A 10 -12.44 10.71 -4.55
N GLN A 11 -11.13 10.82 -4.65
CA GLN A 11 -10.14 9.84 -4.20
C GLN A 11 -10.06 9.61 -2.69
N ASP A 12 -10.86 10.29 -1.87
CA ASP A 12 -10.78 10.18 -0.41
C ASP A 12 -12.12 9.76 0.20
N PRO A 13 -12.27 8.50 0.63
CA PRO A 13 -13.49 8.03 1.31
C PRO A 13 -13.84 8.87 2.55
N SER A 14 -12.83 9.50 3.16
CA SER A 14 -12.98 10.40 4.30
C SER A 14 -13.83 11.63 3.98
N VAL A 15 -13.67 12.23 2.80
CA VAL A 15 -14.42 13.46 2.43
C VAL A 15 -15.90 13.14 2.21
N ASN A 16 -16.19 12.03 1.54
CA ASN A 16 -17.57 11.60 1.31
C ASN A 16 -18.28 11.25 2.62
N VAL A 17 -17.55 10.67 3.58
CA VAL A 17 -18.07 10.37 4.93
C VAL A 17 -18.47 11.65 5.67
N VAL A 18 -17.58 12.65 5.72
CA VAL A 18 -17.85 13.92 6.42
C VAL A 18 -19.05 14.64 5.81
N LEU A 19 -19.14 14.67 4.47
CA LEU A 19 -20.30 15.28 3.80
C LEU A 19 -21.62 14.59 4.11
N LEU A 20 -21.61 13.25 4.23
CA LEU A 20 -22.78 12.46 4.61
C LEU A 20 -23.22 12.73 6.04
N GLU A 21 -22.25 12.90 6.96
CA GLU A 21 -22.49 13.26 8.36
C GLU A 21 -23.15 14.63 8.49
N ASP A 22 -22.56 15.66 7.87
CA ASP A 22 -23.10 17.02 7.91
C ASP A 22 -24.50 17.09 7.29
N PHE A 23 -24.71 16.40 6.16
CA PHE A 23 -26.02 16.33 5.53
C PHE A 23 -27.06 15.66 6.43
N ALA A 24 -26.70 14.55 7.09
CA ALA A 24 -27.59 13.86 8.01
C ALA A 24 -27.92 14.71 9.24
N ALA A 25 -26.97 15.49 9.76
CA ALA A 25 -27.20 16.41 10.86
C ALA A 25 -28.22 17.49 10.49
N VAL A 26 -28.06 18.12 9.31
CA VAL A 26 -28.99 19.14 8.82
C VAL A 26 -30.40 18.57 8.61
N VAL A 27 -30.51 17.38 7.99
CA VAL A 27 -31.80 16.70 7.81
C VAL A 27 -32.42 16.33 9.15
N GLY A 28 -31.63 15.85 10.11
CA GLY A 28 -32.09 15.51 11.46
C GLY A 28 -32.69 16.71 12.19
N VAL A 29 -32.03 17.88 12.13
CA VAL A 29 -32.53 19.13 12.72
C VAL A 29 -33.82 19.59 12.04
N LEU A 30 -33.92 19.48 10.72
CA LEU A 30 -35.16 19.81 9.99
C LEU A 30 -36.32 18.90 10.41
N VAL A 31 -36.09 17.59 10.50
CA VAL A 31 -37.11 16.62 10.94
C VAL A 31 -37.54 16.94 12.38
N ALA A 32 -36.59 17.11 13.30
CA ALA A 32 -36.89 17.46 14.69
C ALA A 32 -37.69 18.77 14.80
N GLY A 33 -37.28 19.81 14.06
CA GLY A 33 -37.97 21.10 14.05
C GLY A 33 -39.41 21.02 13.52
N THR A 34 -39.63 20.26 12.45
CA THR A 34 -40.98 20.07 11.89
C THR A 34 -41.88 19.27 12.83
N CYS A 35 -41.37 18.19 13.44
CA CYS A 35 -42.11 17.39 14.42
C CYS A 35 -42.46 18.18 15.68
N MET A 36 -41.52 18.97 16.21
CA MET A 36 -41.77 19.86 17.35
C MET A 36 -42.82 20.94 17.00
N GLY A 37 -42.74 21.52 15.80
CA GLY A 37 -43.72 22.50 15.32
C GLY A 37 -45.14 21.93 15.20
N ILE A 38 -45.28 20.72 14.65
CA ILE A 38 -46.57 20.03 14.54
C ILE A 38 -47.10 19.65 15.93
N SER A 39 -46.24 19.16 16.83
CA SER A 39 -46.59 18.82 18.21
C SER A 39 -47.15 20.04 18.97
N SER A 40 -46.52 21.21 18.80
CA SER A 40 -46.98 22.47 19.40
C SER A 40 -48.37 22.87 18.91
N TRP A 41 -48.64 22.75 17.61
CA TRP A 41 -49.94 23.10 17.03
C TRP A 41 -51.06 22.11 17.38
N THR A 42 -50.73 20.81 17.46
CA THR A 42 -51.70 19.74 17.68
C THR A 42 -51.98 19.50 19.19
N HIS A 43 -51.21 20.13 20.09
CA HIS A 43 -51.22 19.88 21.54
C HIS A 43 -51.09 18.41 21.93
N SER A 44 -50.48 17.59 21.07
CA SER A 44 -50.30 16.16 21.25
C SER A 44 -48.81 15.83 21.15
N PRO A 45 -48.23 15.05 22.09
CA PRO A 45 -46.80 14.71 22.09
C PRO A 45 -46.44 13.59 21.10
N ILE A 46 -47.43 12.95 20.46
CA ILE A 46 -47.22 11.80 19.56
C ILE A 46 -46.31 12.14 18.35
N PRO A 47 -46.47 13.28 17.65
CA PRO A 47 -45.61 13.64 16.51
C PRO A 47 -44.14 13.86 16.90
N ASP A 48 -43.89 14.33 18.12
CA ASP A 48 -42.54 14.58 18.64
C ASP A 48 -41.80 13.26 18.97
N ALA A 49 -42.52 12.30 19.56
CA ALA A 49 -42.00 10.96 19.82
C ALA A 49 -41.64 10.22 18.52
N LEU A 50 -42.48 10.33 17.48
CA LEU A 50 -42.21 9.73 16.18
C LEU A 50 -41.01 10.39 15.48
N GLY A 51 -40.90 11.71 15.57
CA GLY A 51 -39.75 12.47 15.06
C GLY A 51 -38.44 12.06 15.72
N SER A 52 -38.45 11.87 17.05
CA SER A 52 -37.27 11.42 17.80
C SER A 52 -36.79 10.02 17.37
N LEU A 53 -37.74 9.09 17.12
CA LEU A 53 -37.42 7.76 16.59
C LEU A 53 -36.77 7.85 15.20
N LEU A 54 -37.33 8.68 14.31
CA LEU A 54 -36.81 8.89 12.95
C LEU A 54 -35.39 9.47 12.97
N VAL A 55 -35.14 10.48 13.80
CA VAL A 55 -33.80 11.06 13.96
C VAL A 55 -32.81 10.02 14.48
N GLY A 56 -33.21 9.19 15.45
CA GLY A 56 -32.40 8.08 15.94
C GLY A 56 -32.05 7.06 14.83
N CYS A 57 -33.01 6.72 13.97
CA CYS A 57 -32.76 5.82 12.83
C CYS A 57 -31.81 6.42 11.80
N ILE A 58 -31.91 7.72 11.52
CA ILE A 58 -31.01 8.43 10.59
C ILE A 58 -29.59 8.42 11.14
N LEU A 59 -29.40 8.85 12.40
CA LEU A 59 -28.09 8.89 13.05
C LEU A 59 -27.47 7.49 13.16
N GLY A 60 -28.27 6.47 13.53
CA GLY A 60 -27.81 5.09 13.61
C GLY A 60 -27.35 4.54 12.26
N SER A 61 -28.06 4.88 11.18
CA SER A 61 -27.73 4.45 9.82
C SER A 61 -26.42 5.09 9.34
N VAL A 62 -26.23 6.39 9.58
CA VAL A 62 -25.01 7.13 9.24
C VAL A 62 -23.83 6.62 10.03
N ALA A 63 -23.98 6.46 11.36
CA ALA A 63 -22.93 5.91 12.21
C ALA A 63 -22.49 4.51 11.74
N SER A 64 -23.44 3.64 11.38
CA SER A 64 -23.15 2.31 10.84
C SER A 64 -22.36 2.38 9.52
N PHE A 65 -22.73 3.30 8.63
CA PHE A 65 -22.03 3.52 7.36
C PHE A 65 -20.59 4.02 7.57
N ILE A 66 -20.38 4.94 8.52
CA ILE A 66 -19.06 5.45 8.90
C ILE A 66 -18.18 4.31 9.44
N ILE A 67 -18.72 3.49 10.33
CA ILE A 67 -18.00 2.34 10.89
C ILE A 67 -17.54 1.40 9.77
N TYR A 68 -18.44 1.03 8.86
CA TYR A 68 -18.10 0.13 7.75
C TYR A 68 -17.01 0.72 6.84
N THR A 69 -17.12 2.01 6.51
CA THR A 69 -16.18 2.70 5.62
C THR A 69 -14.80 2.85 6.27
N ASN A 70 -14.74 3.21 7.55
CA ASN A 70 -13.49 3.33 8.29
C ASN A 70 -12.83 1.98 8.53
N VAL A 71 -13.59 0.92 8.82
CA VAL A 71 -13.04 -0.44 8.93
C VAL A 71 -12.41 -0.85 7.61
N ALA A 72 -13.07 -0.59 6.47
CA ALA A 72 -12.49 -0.88 5.16
C ALA A 72 -11.21 -0.08 4.86
N ALA A 73 -11.05 1.12 5.42
CA ALA A 73 -9.81 1.89 5.32
C ALA A 73 -8.72 1.36 6.26
N LEU A 74 -9.07 0.99 7.50
CA LEU A 74 -8.17 0.44 8.52
C LEU A 74 -7.62 -0.93 8.17
N VAL A 75 -8.39 -1.77 7.48
CA VAL A 75 -7.94 -3.09 6.99
C VAL A 75 -6.89 -2.96 5.88
N GLY A 76 -6.74 -1.77 5.30
CA GLY A 76 -5.83 -1.50 4.19
C GLY A 76 -6.47 -1.93 2.88
N ARG A 77 -6.79 -0.96 2.02
CA ARG A 77 -7.26 -1.27 0.67
C ARG A 77 -6.08 -1.75 -0.16
N SER A 78 -6.24 -2.86 -0.87
CA SER A 78 -5.23 -3.27 -1.85
C SER A 78 -5.14 -2.20 -2.93
N ILE A 79 -3.93 -1.88 -3.38
CA ILE A 79 -3.78 -1.00 -4.55
C ILE A 79 -4.41 -1.65 -5.79
N PRO A 80 -4.88 -0.86 -6.76
CA PRO A 80 -5.40 -1.38 -8.02
C PRO A 80 -4.40 -2.33 -8.67
N GLN A 81 -4.89 -3.46 -9.20
CA GLN A 81 -4.04 -4.45 -9.88
C GLN A 81 -3.21 -3.82 -10.99
N GLU A 82 -3.76 -2.87 -11.75
CA GLU A 82 -3.02 -2.15 -12.79
C GLU A 82 -1.76 -1.43 -12.26
N ASN A 83 -1.80 -0.90 -11.03
CA ASN A 83 -0.64 -0.25 -10.42
C ASN A 83 0.37 -1.29 -9.92
N LEU A 84 -0.10 -2.44 -9.40
CA LEU A 84 0.78 -3.56 -9.07
C LEU A 84 1.52 -4.07 -10.29
N ASP A 85 0.81 -4.26 -11.40
CA ASP A 85 1.36 -4.80 -12.64
C ASP A 85 2.40 -3.84 -13.23
N LYS A 86 2.21 -2.53 -13.11
CA LYS A 86 3.21 -1.52 -13.51
C LYS A 86 4.49 -1.64 -12.69
N ILE A 87 4.38 -1.76 -11.37
CA ILE A 87 5.54 -1.94 -10.48
C ILE A 87 6.25 -3.26 -10.80
N ASN A 88 5.50 -4.34 -10.99
CA ASN A 88 6.05 -5.65 -11.32
C ASN A 88 6.77 -5.63 -12.68
N ALA A 89 6.18 -5.01 -13.70
CA ALA A 89 6.82 -4.90 -15.02
C ALA A 89 8.14 -4.11 -14.98
N GLU A 90 8.22 -3.06 -14.15
CA GLU A 90 9.46 -2.31 -13.96
C GLU A 90 10.54 -3.15 -13.26
N LEU A 91 10.13 -4.01 -12.31
CA LEU A 91 11.04 -4.95 -11.64
C LEU A 91 11.50 -6.08 -12.56
N GLU A 92 10.61 -6.63 -13.37
CA GLU A 92 10.94 -7.67 -14.37
C GLU A 92 11.92 -7.19 -15.45
N THR A 93 12.09 -5.88 -15.61
CA THR A 93 13.06 -5.30 -16.55
C THR A 93 14.51 -5.38 -16.04
N ASP A 94 14.74 -5.60 -14.74
CA ASP A 94 16.09 -5.71 -14.17
C ASP A 94 16.68 -7.11 -14.39
N VAL A 95 17.86 -7.17 -15.00
CA VAL A 95 18.60 -8.41 -15.30
C VAL A 95 18.97 -9.21 -14.04
N MET A 96 19.01 -8.56 -12.88
CA MET A 96 19.34 -9.22 -11.60
C MET A 96 18.18 -10.01 -11.02
N ILE A 97 16.94 -9.72 -11.42
CA ILE A 97 15.75 -10.37 -10.87
C ILE A 97 15.40 -11.55 -11.78
N ARG A 98 15.42 -12.76 -11.22
CA ARG A 98 14.99 -13.98 -11.90
C ARG A 98 13.48 -14.16 -11.84
N ALA A 99 12.90 -13.91 -10.67
CA ALA A 99 11.47 -14.06 -10.44
C ALA A 99 10.99 -13.18 -9.28
N ILE A 100 9.70 -12.84 -9.31
CA ILE A 100 9.01 -12.06 -8.28
C ILE A 100 7.89 -12.93 -7.69
N HIS A 101 7.84 -13.02 -6.36
CA HIS A 101 6.89 -13.83 -5.60
C HIS A 101 6.25 -13.01 -4.46
N ASP A 102 5.13 -13.52 -3.93
CA ASP A 102 4.34 -12.90 -2.84
C ASP A 102 4.16 -11.37 -2.93
N VAL A 103 3.76 -10.87 -4.10
CA VAL A 103 3.53 -9.43 -4.29
C VAL A 103 2.28 -8.99 -3.55
N LYS A 104 2.45 -8.01 -2.66
CA LYS A 104 1.37 -7.37 -1.90
C LYS A 104 1.56 -5.86 -1.94
N GLY A 105 0.53 -5.15 -2.36
CA GLY A 105 0.49 -3.69 -2.28
C GLY A 105 -0.73 -3.23 -1.48
N ILE A 106 -0.49 -2.35 -0.51
CA ILE A 106 -1.53 -1.74 0.33
C ILE A 106 -1.49 -0.25 0.11
N ASP A 107 -2.63 0.32 -0.22
CA ASP A 107 -2.85 1.76 -0.26
C ASP A 107 -2.93 2.28 1.18
N MET A 108 -1.98 3.14 1.56
CA MET A 108 -1.96 3.79 2.88
C MET A 108 -2.68 5.14 2.87
N GLY A 109 -3.28 5.54 1.75
CA GLY A 109 -3.88 6.85 1.54
C GLY A 109 -2.84 7.92 1.23
N ASN A 110 -3.31 9.09 0.79
CA ASN A 110 -2.46 10.26 0.53
C ASN A 110 -1.31 9.99 -0.47
N PHE A 111 -1.58 9.19 -1.51
CA PHE A 111 -0.62 8.73 -2.52
C PHE A 111 0.56 7.92 -1.97
N LEU A 112 0.47 7.41 -0.74
CA LEU A 112 1.46 6.52 -0.16
C LEU A 112 1.03 5.07 -0.35
N VAL A 113 1.92 4.27 -0.95
CA VAL A 113 1.71 2.85 -1.16
C VAL A 113 2.76 2.08 -0.39
N ARG A 114 2.32 1.04 0.33
CA ARG A 114 3.21 0.04 0.90
C ARG A 114 3.26 -1.14 -0.06
N TYR A 115 4.39 -1.29 -0.73
CA TYR A 115 4.68 -2.43 -1.59
C TYR A 115 5.58 -3.42 -0.86
N LYS A 116 5.25 -4.70 -0.95
CA LYS A 116 6.07 -5.83 -0.49
C LYS A 116 6.12 -6.84 -1.62
N ALA A 117 7.31 -7.34 -1.92
CA ALA A 117 7.52 -8.48 -2.80
C ALA A 117 8.69 -9.32 -2.29
N GLU A 118 8.68 -10.59 -2.63
CA GLU A 118 9.81 -11.50 -2.49
C GLU A 118 10.51 -11.61 -3.84
N LEU A 119 11.80 -11.31 -3.90
CA LEU A 119 12.58 -11.30 -5.13
C LEU A 119 13.55 -12.48 -5.13
N ASP A 120 13.55 -13.27 -6.20
CA ASP A 120 14.59 -14.25 -6.48
C ASP A 120 15.66 -13.61 -7.36
N PHE A 121 16.89 -13.60 -6.89
CA PHE A 121 18.02 -12.98 -7.58
C PHE A 121 18.80 -13.99 -8.42
N ASP A 122 19.22 -13.59 -9.62
CA ASP A 122 20.10 -14.42 -10.42
C ASP A 122 21.54 -14.37 -9.91
N GLY A 123 21.90 -15.37 -9.09
CA GLY A 123 23.26 -15.51 -8.56
C GLY A 123 24.37 -15.57 -9.63
N ARG A 124 24.06 -15.98 -10.87
CA ARG A 124 25.05 -16.00 -11.96
C ARG A 124 25.34 -14.61 -12.47
N GLU A 125 24.30 -13.78 -12.65
CA GLU A 125 24.46 -12.39 -13.08
C GLU A 125 25.11 -11.54 -11.98
N LEU A 126 24.73 -11.76 -10.71
CA LEU A 126 25.41 -11.16 -9.55
C LEU A 126 26.91 -11.51 -9.53
N THR A 127 27.24 -12.78 -9.69
CA THR A 127 28.65 -13.22 -9.73
C THR A 127 29.36 -12.64 -10.95
N ARG A 128 28.70 -12.54 -12.11
CA ARG A 128 29.28 -11.93 -13.31
C ARG A 128 29.61 -10.46 -13.06
N MET A 129 28.68 -9.68 -12.51
CA MET A 129 28.94 -8.28 -12.16
C MET A 129 30.03 -8.12 -11.10
N TYR A 130 30.16 -9.07 -10.18
CA TYR A 130 31.28 -9.08 -9.23
C TYR A 130 32.62 -9.34 -9.92
N LEU A 131 32.67 -10.35 -10.80
CA LEU A 131 33.87 -10.70 -11.55
C LEU A 131 34.28 -9.59 -12.53
N ASP A 132 33.34 -8.83 -13.08
CA ASP A 132 33.63 -7.67 -13.94
C ASP A 132 34.38 -6.55 -13.19
N LYS A 133 34.28 -6.49 -11.86
CA LYS A 133 35.03 -5.54 -11.02
C LYS A 133 36.43 -6.05 -10.64
N LEU A 134 36.76 -7.30 -10.97
CA LEU A 134 38.00 -7.95 -10.58
C LEU A 134 38.89 -8.25 -11.80
N GLU A 135 40.20 -8.30 -11.57
CA GLU A 135 41.14 -8.77 -12.58
C GLU A 135 41.21 -10.29 -12.57
N LEU A 136 40.47 -10.94 -13.47
CA LEU A 136 40.40 -12.40 -13.60
C LEU A 136 41.78 -13.06 -13.75
N THR A 137 42.72 -12.39 -14.41
CA THR A 137 44.10 -12.86 -14.57
C THR A 137 44.85 -12.93 -13.25
N ALA A 138 44.72 -11.90 -12.41
CA ALA A 138 45.34 -11.88 -11.08
C ALA A 138 44.71 -12.92 -10.16
N LEU A 139 43.39 -13.08 -10.21
CA LEU A 139 42.63 -14.08 -9.46
C LEU A 139 43.10 -15.50 -9.81
N LEU A 140 43.31 -15.77 -11.10
CA LEU A 140 43.76 -17.07 -11.58
C LEU A 140 45.22 -17.36 -11.18
N GLU A 141 46.08 -16.34 -11.11
CA GLU A 141 47.43 -16.50 -10.56
C GLU A 141 47.44 -16.74 -9.05
N GLU A 142 46.52 -16.11 -8.31
CA GLU A 142 46.33 -16.33 -6.87
C GLU A 142 45.91 -17.78 -6.60
N ILE A 143 44.89 -18.27 -7.31
CA ILE A 143 44.39 -19.65 -7.18
C ILE A 143 45.48 -20.69 -7.50
N LYS A 144 46.34 -20.42 -8.48
CA LYS A 144 47.47 -21.32 -8.83
C LYS A 144 48.53 -21.45 -7.74
N LYS A 145 48.61 -20.48 -6.82
CA LYS A 145 49.58 -20.48 -5.71
C LYS A 145 49.06 -21.22 -4.48
N PHE A 146 47.81 -21.69 -4.48
CA PHE A 146 47.26 -22.40 -3.34
C PHE A 146 47.90 -23.79 -3.21
N GLU A 147 48.49 -24.03 -2.05
CA GLU A 147 49.13 -25.32 -1.73
C GLU A 147 48.24 -26.20 -0.85
N ASN A 148 47.28 -25.60 -0.12
CA ASN A 148 46.42 -26.26 0.86
C ASN A 148 44.94 -25.96 0.65
N ILE A 149 44.08 -26.87 1.10
CA ILE A 149 42.61 -26.73 1.04
C ILE A 149 42.12 -25.53 1.86
N ASP A 150 42.76 -25.25 3.00
CA ASP A 150 42.38 -24.14 3.90
C ASP A 150 42.47 -22.77 3.19
N GLN A 151 43.47 -22.59 2.30
CA GLN A 151 43.64 -21.35 1.54
C GLN A 151 42.53 -21.17 0.50
N LEU A 152 42.10 -22.26 -0.12
CA LEU A 152 40.98 -22.24 -1.07
C LEU A 152 39.66 -21.94 -0.35
N GLU A 153 39.46 -22.50 0.85
CA GLU A 153 38.27 -22.23 1.66
C GLU A 153 38.20 -20.74 2.05
N GLU A 154 39.30 -20.17 2.56
CA GLU A 154 39.34 -18.76 2.95
C GLU A 154 39.13 -17.82 1.76
N PHE A 155 39.68 -18.16 0.59
CA PHE A 155 39.43 -17.44 -0.65
C PHE A 155 37.94 -17.47 -1.05
N MET A 156 37.31 -18.65 -1.03
CA MET A 156 35.89 -18.80 -1.37
C MET A 156 34.98 -18.06 -0.38
N LEU A 157 35.32 -18.07 0.91
CA LEU A 157 34.57 -17.32 1.93
C LEU A 157 34.66 -15.81 1.69
N LYS A 158 35.86 -15.28 1.43
CA LYS A 158 36.08 -13.85 1.14
C LYS A 158 35.29 -13.38 -0.08
N HIS A 159 35.31 -14.16 -1.16
CA HIS A 159 34.55 -13.83 -2.37
C HIS A 159 33.04 -14.02 -2.18
N GLY A 160 32.63 -15.04 -1.40
CA GLY A 160 31.23 -15.26 -1.03
C GLY A 160 30.65 -14.08 -0.25
N GLU A 161 31.36 -13.57 0.76
CA GLU A 161 30.98 -12.37 1.53
C GLU A 161 30.83 -11.15 0.60
N SER A 162 31.82 -10.92 -0.27
CA SER A 162 31.79 -9.80 -1.21
C SER A 162 30.61 -9.84 -2.20
N ILE A 163 30.19 -11.04 -2.63
CA ILE A 163 29.02 -11.20 -3.52
C ILE A 163 27.73 -10.88 -2.76
N VAL A 164 27.61 -11.32 -1.51
CA VAL A 164 26.45 -11.02 -0.65
C VAL A 164 26.37 -9.54 -0.34
N ASP A 165 27.50 -8.89 -0.06
CA ASP A 165 27.56 -7.43 0.14
C ASP A 165 27.12 -6.66 -1.12
N MET A 166 27.53 -7.13 -2.29
CA MET A 166 27.09 -6.55 -3.56
C MET A 166 25.58 -6.69 -3.77
N MET A 167 25.01 -7.85 -3.44
CA MET A 167 23.57 -8.06 -3.51
C MET A 167 22.81 -7.05 -2.64
N GLY A 168 23.33 -6.71 -1.45
CA GLY A 168 22.79 -5.64 -0.62
C GLY A 168 22.73 -4.29 -1.36
N GLY A 169 23.80 -3.91 -2.04
CA GLY A 169 23.84 -2.67 -2.84
C GLY A 169 22.89 -2.69 -4.04
N GLU A 170 22.67 -3.85 -4.66
CA GLU A 170 21.70 -4.01 -5.75
C GLU A 170 20.26 -3.87 -5.26
N ILE A 171 19.96 -4.38 -4.06
CA ILE A 171 18.66 -4.19 -3.40
C ILE A 171 18.40 -2.70 -3.17
N ASP A 172 19.38 -1.96 -2.62
CA ASP A 172 19.26 -0.51 -2.39
C ASP A 172 19.01 0.25 -3.71
N ARG A 173 19.70 -0.14 -4.80
CA ARG A 173 19.50 0.46 -6.12
C ARG A 173 18.07 0.25 -6.61
N ILE A 174 17.56 -0.98 -6.50
CA ILE A 174 16.20 -1.33 -6.93
C ILE A 174 15.17 -0.57 -6.09
N GLU A 175 15.37 -0.47 -4.77
CA GLU A 175 14.48 0.30 -3.89
C GLU A 175 14.46 1.78 -4.26
N MET A 176 15.61 2.39 -4.53
CA MET A 176 15.68 3.80 -4.96
C MET A 176 14.96 4.02 -6.30
N LYS A 177 15.10 3.10 -7.25
CA LYS A 177 14.42 3.17 -8.55
C LYS A 177 12.90 3.11 -8.37
N LEU A 178 12.41 2.22 -7.51
CA LEU A 178 10.98 2.05 -7.22
C LEU A 178 10.35 3.25 -6.50
N ARG A 179 11.09 3.98 -5.65
CA ARG A 179 10.55 5.17 -4.96
C ARG A 179 10.21 6.34 -5.88
N VAL A 180 10.70 6.33 -7.12
CA VAL A 180 10.50 7.41 -8.10
C VAL A 180 9.29 7.13 -9.02
N VAL A 181 8.79 5.90 -9.03
CA VAL A 181 7.64 5.43 -9.84
C VAL A 181 6.33 5.65 -9.08
#